data_AF-A0A955KE18-F1
#
_entry.id   AF-A0A955KE18-F1
#
_cell.length_a   1.000
_cell.length_b   1.000
_cell.length_c   1.000
_cell.angle_alpha   90.00
_cell.angle_beta   90.00
_cell.angle_gamma   90.00
#
_symmetry.space_group_name_H-M   'P 1'
#
loop_
_entity.id
_entity.type
_entity.pdbx_description
1 polymer ?
#
loop_
_entity_poly.entity_id
_entity_poly.type
_entity_poly.pdbx_seq_one_letter_code
_entity_poly.pdbx_strand_id
1 'polypeptide(L)'
;MKKTELFTSTGHDELSLELKRLLTKAGLKSFSQLSEFTRLGLLELIPELKVRHLVNLELALEIRDLFFQPDNSIQLDLFINQRKLFELWKKGVYTYEQLDKLPFAEFAVAMGGPHSRFFRRRVDAESWAKEHGIAKKLFEILYLTSRTAWLLYAGGITSLEETVIKSDFELAQILQPSFGLNGIKLLPLTRKRLLEIKFALLKAGIHRPCMPL
;
A
#
# COMPACT_ATOMS: atom_id res chain seq x y z
N MET A 1 -2.23 -9.57 -38.19
CA MET A 1 -2.49 -10.05 -36.80
C MET A 1 -3.95 -9.79 -36.45
N LYS A 2 -4.65 -10.75 -35.82
CA LYS A 2 -6.04 -10.54 -35.37
C LYS A 2 -6.05 -9.41 -34.32
N LYS A 3 -6.91 -8.41 -34.50
CA LYS A 3 -7.16 -7.38 -33.47
C LYS A 3 -7.78 -8.09 -32.26
N THR A 4 -7.00 -8.33 -31.22
CA THR A 4 -7.52 -8.83 -29.94
C THR A 4 -8.21 -7.65 -29.26
N GLU A 5 -9.54 -7.68 -29.29
CA GLU A 5 -10.37 -6.65 -28.66
C GLU A 5 -10.13 -6.62 -27.15
N LEU A 6 -10.14 -5.43 -26.54
CA LEU A 6 -10.01 -5.25 -25.09
C LEU A 6 -11.23 -5.75 -24.30
N PHE A 7 -12.35 -5.92 -25.00
CA PHE A 7 -13.65 -6.24 -24.41
C PHE A 7 -14.22 -7.47 -25.11
N THR A 8 -13.93 -8.66 -24.58
CA THR A 8 -14.52 -9.90 -25.06
C THR A 8 -15.88 -10.15 -24.40
N SER A 9 -16.83 -10.71 -25.14
CA SER A 9 -18.18 -11.06 -24.64
C SER A 9 -18.24 -12.30 -23.74
N THR A 10 -17.10 -12.94 -23.46
CA THR A 10 -17.01 -14.31 -22.91
C THR A 10 -16.91 -14.41 -21.38
N GLY A 11 -17.24 -13.35 -20.63
CA GLY A 11 -17.51 -13.45 -19.17
C GLY A 11 -16.30 -13.67 -18.25
N HIS A 12 -15.11 -13.92 -18.79
CA HIS A 12 -13.84 -13.92 -18.04
C HIS A 12 -13.04 -12.67 -18.41
N ASP A 13 -13.44 -11.55 -17.82
CA ASP A 13 -12.79 -10.28 -18.08
C ASP A 13 -11.50 -10.15 -17.27
N GLU A 14 -10.37 -10.21 -17.98
CA GLU A 14 -9.02 -10.06 -17.42
C GLU A 14 -8.78 -8.67 -16.81
N LEU A 15 -9.57 -7.67 -17.24
CA LEU A 15 -9.46 -6.28 -16.79
C LEU A 15 -10.62 -5.90 -15.88
N SER A 16 -10.31 -5.18 -14.79
CA SER A 16 -11.33 -4.67 -13.87
C SER A 16 -12.32 -3.73 -14.57
N LEU A 17 -13.56 -3.68 -14.08
CA LEU A 17 -14.60 -2.79 -14.61
C LEU A 17 -14.20 -1.31 -14.55
N GLU A 18 -13.44 -0.92 -13.52
CA GLU A 18 -12.83 0.43 -13.41
C GLU A 18 -11.88 0.70 -14.58
N LEU A 19 -10.94 -0.22 -14.84
CA LEU A 19 -9.95 -0.07 -15.90
C LEU A 19 -10.61 -0.03 -17.28
N LYS A 20 -11.60 -0.91 -17.52
CA LYS A 20 -12.37 -0.91 -18.76
C LYS A 20 -13.03 0.43 -19.04
N ARG A 21 -13.69 1.03 -18.04
CA ARG A 21 -14.32 2.35 -18.17
C ARG A 21 -13.33 3.44 -18.55
N LEU A 22 -12.13 3.42 -17.94
CA LEU A 22 -11.07 4.39 -18.26
C LEU A 22 -10.60 4.26 -19.72
N LEU A 23 -10.32 3.03 -20.17
CA LEU A 23 -9.88 2.76 -21.54
C LEU A 23 -10.94 3.09 -22.58
N THR A 24 -12.21 2.74 -22.31
CA THR A 24 -13.33 3.07 -23.21
C THR A 24 -13.50 4.58 -23.35
N LYS A 25 -13.41 5.33 -22.24
CA LYS A 25 -13.49 6.81 -22.28
C LYS A 25 -12.38 7.43 -23.12
N ALA A 26 -11.18 6.84 -23.08
CA ALA A 26 -10.04 7.26 -23.89
C ALA A 26 -10.08 6.76 -25.35
N GLY A 27 -11.13 6.04 -25.76
CA GLY A 27 -11.27 5.53 -27.12
C GLY A 27 -10.41 4.31 -27.44
N LEU A 28 -9.77 3.69 -26.44
CA LEU A 28 -8.91 2.52 -26.60
C LEU A 28 -9.77 1.24 -26.56
N LYS A 29 -9.77 0.49 -27.67
CA LYS A 29 -10.67 -0.66 -27.91
C LYS A 29 -9.96 -1.97 -28.22
N SER A 30 -8.66 -1.97 -28.52
CA SER A 30 -7.88 -3.19 -28.71
C SER A 30 -6.52 -3.16 -28.01
N PHE A 31 -6.00 -4.35 -27.70
CA PHE A 31 -4.65 -4.50 -27.16
C PHE A 31 -3.56 -4.01 -28.13
N SER A 32 -3.80 -4.12 -29.44
CA SER A 32 -2.89 -3.59 -30.46
C SER A 32 -2.75 -2.07 -30.39
N GLN A 33 -3.82 -1.34 -30.04
CA GLN A 33 -3.74 0.11 -29.84
C GLN A 33 -2.88 0.43 -28.61
N LEU A 34 -3.00 -0.37 -27.54
CA LEU A 34 -2.18 -0.17 -26.34
C LEU A 34 -0.69 -0.36 -26.61
N SER A 35 -0.29 -1.30 -27.47
CA SER A 35 1.13 -1.51 -27.84
C SER A 35 1.76 -0.37 -28.65
N GLU A 36 0.96 0.59 -29.13
CA GLU A 36 1.45 1.80 -29.80
C GLU A 36 1.90 2.87 -28.78
N PHE A 37 1.46 2.77 -27.52
CA PHE A 37 1.80 3.73 -26.47
C PHE A 37 3.04 3.30 -25.68
N THR A 38 3.76 4.29 -25.17
CA THR A 38 4.65 4.12 -24.01
C THR A 38 3.81 4.11 -22.72
N ARG A 39 4.38 3.67 -21.58
CA ARG A 39 3.66 3.71 -20.30
C ARG A 39 3.31 5.15 -19.91
N LEU A 40 4.26 6.07 -20.09
CA LEU A 40 4.05 7.50 -19.83
C LEU A 40 3.03 8.09 -20.76
N GLY A 41 3.11 7.80 -22.06
CA GLY A 41 2.15 8.31 -23.04
C GLY A 41 0.73 7.86 -22.72
N LEU A 42 0.54 6.63 -22.22
CA LEU A 42 -0.76 6.15 -21.80
C LEU A 42 -1.29 6.85 -20.53
N LEU A 43 -0.42 7.17 -19.57
CA LEU A 43 -0.77 7.94 -18.36
C LEU A 43 -1.12 9.40 -18.69
N GLU A 44 -0.36 10.03 -19.57
CA GLU A 44 -0.62 11.39 -20.03
C GLU A 44 -1.98 11.47 -20.75
N LEU A 45 -2.30 10.44 -21.54
CA LEU A 45 -3.60 10.31 -22.19
C LEU A 45 -4.74 10.05 -21.19
N ILE A 46 -4.48 9.28 -20.12
CA ILE A 46 -5.49 8.86 -19.13
C ILE A 46 -4.96 9.09 -17.70
N PRO A 47 -5.03 10.34 -17.18
CA PRO A 47 -4.45 10.71 -15.88
C PRO A 47 -5.02 9.93 -14.69
N GLU A 48 -6.23 9.38 -14.80
CA GLU A 48 -6.86 8.57 -13.76
C GLU A 48 -6.36 7.12 -13.68
N LEU A 49 -5.49 6.70 -14.61
CA LEU A 49 -4.83 5.41 -14.52
C LEU A 49 -3.94 5.34 -13.27
N LYS A 50 -4.11 4.25 -12.52
CA LYS A 50 -3.28 3.91 -11.36
C LYS A 50 -2.18 2.96 -11.82
N VAL A 51 -1.05 2.92 -11.11
CA VAL A 51 0.02 1.90 -11.29
C VAL A 51 -0.54 0.49 -11.47
N ARG A 52 -1.47 0.08 -10.59
CA ARG A 52 -2.11 -1.25 -10.65
C ARG A 52 -2.81 -1.52 -11.98
N HIS A 53 -3.32 -0.48 -12.64
CA HIS A 53 -3.96 -0.60 -13.94
C HIS A 53 -2.93 -0.87 -15.02
N LEU A 54 -1.79 -0.17 -15.00
CA LEU A 54 -0.71 -0.40 -15.96
C LEU A 54 -0.09 -1.79 -15.79
N VAL A 55 0.17 -2.25 -14.56
CA VAL A 55 0.66 -3.62 -14.32
C VAL A 55 -0.30 -4.65 -14.91
N ASN A 56 -1.61 -4.48 -14.68
CA ASN A 56 -2.62 -5.38 -15.24
C ASN A 56 -2.63 -5.34 -16.77
N LEU A 57 -2.39 -4.17 -17.38
CA LEU A 57 -2.30 -4.03 -18.84
C LEU A 57 -1.02 -4.64 -19.40
N GLU A 58 0.12 -4.49 -18.73
CA GLU A 58 1.38 -5.11 -19.12
C GLU A 58 1.25 -6.63 -19.14
N LEU A 59 0.72 -7.21 -18.06
CA LEU A 59 0.47 -8.66 -17.99
C LEU A 59 -0.49 -9.11 -19.10
N ALA A 60 -1.55 -8.35 -19.35
CA ALA A 60 -2.51 -8.69 -20.40
C ALA A 60 -1.92 -8.56 -21.81
N LEU A 61 -0.99 -7.62 -22.05
CA LEU A 61 -0.25 -7.49 -23.29
C LEU A 61 0.74 -8.65 -23.47
N GLU A 62 1.51 -8.98 -22.42
CA GLU A 62 2.53 -10.04 -22.44
C GLU A 62 1.95 -11.42 -22.75
N ILE A 63 0.79 -11.77 -22.16
CA ILE A 63 0.05 -13.01 -22.48
C ILE A 63 -0.28 -13.11 -23.98
N ARG A 64 -0.33 -11.99 -24.69
CA ARG A 64 -0.68 -11.87 -26.11
C ARG A 64 0.52 -11.60 -27.01
N ASP A 65 1.74 -11.71 -26.49
CA ASP A 65 2.98 -11.38 -27.21
C ASP A 65 2.97 -9.93 -27.76
N LEU A 66 2.37 -9.03 -26.97
CA LEU A 66 2.37 -7.59 -27.20
C LEU A 66 3.09 -6.91 -26.04
N PHE A 67 3.67 -5.76 -26.31
CA PHE A 67 4.39 -4.97 -25.31
C PHE A 67 4.08 -3.49 -25.54
N PHE A 68 4.10 -2.69 -24.47
CA PHE A 68 4.18 -1.23 -24.62
C PHE A 68 5.47 -0.86 -25.36
N GLN A 69 5.45 0.27 -26.06
CA GLN A 69 6.68 0.85 -26.59
C GLN A 69 7.64 1.13 -25.43
N PRO A 70 8.95 0.84 -25.59
CA PRO A 70 9.93 1.12 -24.55
C PRO A 70 10.03 2.62 -24.28
N ASP A 71 10.16 2.99 -23.01
CA ASP A 71 10.43 4.34 -22.54
C ASP A 71 11.32 4.31 -21.30
N ASN A 72 11.70 5.50 -20.81
CA ASN A 72 12.52 5.65 -19.61
C ASN A 72 11.70 5.55 -18.31
N SER A 73 10.43 5.14 -18.40
CA SER A 73 9.59 4.99 -17.23
C SER A 73 10.07 3.83 -16.37
N ILE A 74 9.87 3.97 -15.06
CA ILE A 74 10.17 2.90 -14.12
C ILE A 74 9.27 1.71 -14.48
N GLN A 75 9.89 0.59 -14.87
CA GLN A 75 9.13 -0.63 -15.11
C GLN A 75 8.47 -1.06 -13.81
N LEU A 76 7.20 -1.43 -13.90
CA LEU A 76 6.42 -1.92 -12.77
C LEU A 76 6.53 -3.44 -12.75
N ASP A 77 7.76 -3.93 -12.70
CA ASP A 77 8.10 -5.34 -12.63
C ASP A 77 7.42 -6.02 -11.43
N LEU A 78 7.44 -7.37 -11.42
CA LEU A 78 6.97 -8.23 -10.33
C LEU A 78 7.75 -8.04 -9.01
N PHE A 79 8.37 -6.87 -8.80
CA PHE A 79 9.00 -6.50 -7.56
C PHE A 79 7.98 -6.52 -6.42
N ILE A 80 8.38 -7.19 -5.34
CA ILE A 80 7.74 -7.35 -4.03
C ILE A 80 7.31 -6.01 -3.38
N ASN A 81 7.55 -4.86 -4.01
CA ASN A 81 7.25 -3.53 -3.51
C ASN A 81 6.51 -2.61 -4.50
N GLN A 82 5.63 -3.12 -5.36
CA GLN A 82 4.71 -2.29 -6.18
C GLN A 82 4.01 -1.18 -5.39
N ARG A 83 3.67 -1.44 -4.11
CA ARG A 83 3.08 -0.44 -3.21
C ARG A 83 4.00 0.76 -2.93
N LYS A 84 5.32 0.56 -2.90
CA LYS A 84 6.31 1.61 -2.62
C LYS A 84 6.59 2.46 -3.85
N LEU A 85 6.69 1.81 -5.02
CA LEU A 85 6.74 2.50 -6.32
C LEU A 85 5.48 3.34 -6.56
N PHE A 86 4.31 2.87 -6.10
CA PHE A 86 3.08 3.65 -6.15
C PHE A 86 3.12 4.94 -5.33
N GLU A 87 3.77 4.94 -4.15
CA GLU A 87 3.93 6.15 -3.36
C GLU A 87 4.91 7.15 -4.00
N LEU A 88 5.92 6.67 -4.74
CA LEU A 88 6.80 7.52 -5.57
C LEU A 88 6.04 8.12 -6.76
N TRP A 89 5.24 7.30 -7.45
CA TRP A 89 4.45 7.73 -8.58
C TRP A 89 3.39 8.77 -8.21
N LYS A 90 2.69 8.61 -7.08
CA LYS A 90 1.77 9.64 -6.56
C LYS A 90 2.42 11.01 -6.38
N LYS A 91 3.74 11.03 -6.16
CA LYS A 91 4.54 12.25 -5.99
C LYS A 91 5.13 12.77 -7.31
N GLY A 92 4.74 12.20 -8.45
CA GLY A 92 5.21 12.66 -9.76
C GLY A 92 6.53 12.03 -10.23
N VAL A 93 7.01 10.97 -9.56
CA VAL A 93 8.27 10.31 -9.92
C VAL A 93 7.96 9.11 -10.80
N TYR A 94 8.11 9.25 -12.11
CA TYR A 94 7.70 8.26 -13.09
C TYR A 94 8.85 7.61 -13.87
N THR A 95 10.02 8.26 -13.94
CA THR A 95 11.22 7.75 -14.63
C THR A 95 12.37 7.45 -13.68
N TYR A 96 13.31 6.60 -14.09
CA TYR A 96 14.55 6.38 -13.33
C TYR A 96 15.36 7.67 -13.19
N GLU A 97 15.34 8.54 -14.21
CA GLU A 97 16.02 9.84 -14.14
C GLU A 97 15.41 10.77 -13.08
N GLN A 98 14.08 10.79 -12.96
CA GLN A 98 13.39 11.54 -11.89
C GLN A 98 13.66 10.93 -10.51
N LEU A 99 13.79 9.60 -10.45
CA LEU A 99 14.13 8.89 -9.22
C LEU A 99 15.56 9.21 -8.76
N ASP A 100 16.52 9.28 -9.68
CA ASP A 100 17.92 9.60 -9.39
C ASP A 100 18.09 11.05 -8.91
N LYS A 101 17.22 11.96 -9.37
CA LYS A 101 17.17 13.36 -8.92
C LYS A 101 16.40 13.55 -7.61
N LEU A 102 15.68 12.52 -7.14
CA LEU A 102 14.86 12.61 -5.94
C LEU A 102 15.76 12.71 -4.69
N PRO A 103 15.54 13.68 -3.79
CA PRO A 103 16.26 13.71 -2.53
C PRO A 103 16.11 12.38 -1.79
N PHE A 104 17.21 11.84 -1.26
CA PHE A 104 17.21 10.56 -0.55
C PHE A 104 16.14 10.48 0.54
N ALA A 105 15.85 11.61 1.19
CA ALA A 105 14.79 11.72 2.17
C ALA A 105 13.40 11.38 1.59
N GLU A 106 13.02 11.99 0.47
CA GLU A 106 11.72 11.77 -0.15
C GLU A 106 11.58 10.34 -0.69
N PHE A 107 12.68 9.83 -1.23
CA PHE A 107 12.82 8.44 -1.63
C PHE A 107 12.62 7.49 -0.43
N ALA A 108 13.33 7.71 0.66
CA ALA A 108 13.24 6.90 1.87
C ALA A 108 11.82 6.88 2.44
N VAL A 109 11.13 8.04 2.51
CA VAL A 109 9.72 8.13 2.90
C VAL A 109 8.84 7.23 2.03
N ALA A 110 8.93 7.38 0.70
CA ALA A 110 8.09 6.61 -0.22
C ALA A 110 8.39 5.10 -0.19
N MET A 111 9.62 4.74 0.19
CA MET A 111 10.07 3.36 0.31
C MET A 111 9.78 2.72 1.67
N GLY A 112 8.91 3.34 2.49
CA GLY A 112 8.48 2.84 3.80
C GLY A 112 9.17 3.50 4.99
N GLY A 113 9.85 4.62 4.76
CA GLY A 113 10.51 5.41 5.78
C GLY A 113 11.55 4.60 6.57
N PRO A 114 11.63 4.75 7.90
CA PRO A 114 12.63 4.07 8.72
C PRO A 114 12.51 2.54 8.70
N HIS A 115 11.38 1.97 8.25
CA HIS A 115 11.20 0.53 8.05
C HIS A 115 11.68 0.04 6.68
N SER A 116 12.28 0.91 5.88
CA SER A 116 12.81 0.55 4.59
C SER A 116 14.10 -0.26 4.74
N ARG A 117 14.23 -1.30 3.91
CA ARG A 117 15.45 -2.12 3.76
C ARG A 117 16.70 -1.31 3.34
N PHE A 118 16.54 -0.05 2.96
CA PHE A 118 17.64 0.85 2.63
C PHE A 118 18.41 1.32 3.87
N PHE A 119 17.79 1.30 5.05
CA PHE A 119 18.49 1.49 6.30
C PHE A 119 19.12 0.16 6.73
N ARG A 120 20.44 0.04 6.55
CA ARG A 120 21.19 -1.16 6.94
C ARG A 120 21.28 -1.35 8.44
N ARG A 121 21.18 -0.26 9.21
CA ARG A 121 21.22 -0.26 10.68
C ARG A 121 20.03 0.51 11.23
N ARG A 122 19.50 0.02 12.35
CA ARG A 122 18.36 0.65 13.05
C ARG A 122 18.68 2.08 13.50
N VAL A 123 19.92 2.33 13.93
CA VAL A 123 20.39 3.66 14.35
C VAL A 123 20.34 4.67 13.21
N ASP A 124 20.67 4.26 11.98
CA ASP A 124 20.64 5.14 10.81
C ASP A 124 19.20 5.54 10.45
N ALA A 125 18.26 4.60 10.57
CA ALA A 125 16.83 4.85 10.39
C ALA A 125 16.27 5.82 11.45
N GLU A 126 16.68 5.66 12.71
CA GLU A 126 16.25 6.50 13.83
C GLU A 126 16.79 7.92 13.75
N SER A 127 18.08 8.09 13.42
CA SER A 127 18.70 9.40 13.18
C SER A 127 18.02 10.11 12.01
N TRP A 128 17.81 9.41 10.90
CA TRP A 128 17.14 9.96 9.74
C TRP A 128 15.69 10.39 10.04
N ALA A 129 14.92 9.57 10.78
CA ALA A 129 13.56 9.91 11.17
C ALA A 129 13.50 11.16 12.07
N LYS A 130 14.48 11.30 12.98
CA LYS A 130 14.63 12.46 13.87
C LYS A 130 14.96 13.74 13.09
N GLU A 131 15.87 13.67 12.12
CA GLU A 131 16.25 14.79 11.26
C GLU A 131 15.10 15.31 10.39
N HIS A 132 14.18 14.43 9.99
CA HIS A 132 13.08 14.77 9.07
C HIS A 132 11.76 15.07 9.79
N GLY A 133 11.78 15.26 11.12
CA GLY A 133 10.59 15.57 11.90
C GLY A 133 9.51 14.48 11.84
N ILE A 134 9.87 13.28 11.40
CA ILE A 134 8.95 12.14 11.38
C ILE A 134 8.79 11.71 12.83
N ALA A 135 7.62 12.03 13.38
CA ALA A 135 7.33 11.81 14.79
C ALA A 135 7.71 10.37 15.18
N LYS A 136 8.37 10.24 16.34
CA LYS A 136 8.66 8.99 17.05
C LYS A 136 7.41 8.10 17.30
N LYS A 137 6.22 8.54 16.86
CA LYS A 137 4.90 7.93 17.06
C LYS A 137 4.44 6.98 15.95
N LEU A 138 5.19 6.83 14.85
CA LEU A 138 5.02 5.69 13.93
C LEU A 138 5.72 4.42 14.43
N PHE A 139 6.50 4.55 15.51
CA PHE A 139 7.27 3.48 16.11
C PHE A 139 6.34 2.63 16.96
N GLU A 140 5.99 1.47 16.39
CA GLU A 140 6.04 0.20 17.09
C GLU A 140 5.64 0.27 18.57
N ILE A 141 4.35 0.11 18.85
CA ILE A 141 3.99 -0.60 20.08
C ILE A 141 4.69 -1.96 19.96
N LEU A 142 5.72 -2.19 20.77
CA LEU A 142 6.61 -3.33 20.65
C LEU A 142 5.82 -4.64 20.51
N TYR A 143 6.29 -5.54 19.64
CA TYR A 143 5.70 -6.87 19.39
C TYR A 143 4.31 -6.88 18.70
N LEU A 144 3.82 -5.73 18.20
CA LEU A 144 2.61 -5.66 17.37
C LEU A 144 2.93 -5.48 15.88
N THR A 145 2.08 -6.04 15.03
CA THR A 145 2.03 -5.74 13.60
C THR A 145 1.64 -4.29 13.37
N SER A 146 2.12 -3.72 12.28
CA SER A 146 1.86 -2.32 11.90
C SER A 146 0.37 -1.99 11.82
N ARG A 147 -0.47 -2.95 11.44
CA ARG A 147 -1.93 -2.76 11.37
C ARG A 147 -2.56 -2.67 12.75
N THR A 148 -2.15 -3.51 13.69
CA THR A 148 -2.67 -3.49 15.07
C THR A 148 -2.19 -2.23 15.80
N ALA A 149 -0.92 -1.86 15.63
CA ALA A 149 -0.38 -0.60 16.17
C ALA A 149 -1.12 0.64 15.61
N TRP A 150 -1.39 0.67 14.30
CA TRP A 150 -2.14 1.78 13.69
C TRP A 150 -3.58 1.89 14.21
N LEU A 151 -4.27 0.76 14.39
CA LEU A 151 -5.64 0.75 14.93
C LEU A 151 -5.69 1.24 16.38
N LEU A 152 -4.73 0.83 17.21
CA LEU A 152 -4.60 1.32 18.59
C LEU A 152 -4.35 2.83 18.61
N TYR A 153 -3.45 3.31 17.75
CA TYR A 153 -3.18 4.74 17.61
C TYR A 153 -4.42 5.53 17.18
N ALA A 154 -5.19 5.02 16.21
CA ALA A 154 -6.46 5.64 15.79
C ALA A 154 -7.49 5.68 16.95
N GLY A 155 -7.41 4.74 17.89
CA GLY A 155 -8.16 4.75 19.15
C GLY A 155 -7.54 5.56 20.28
N GLY A 156 -6.50 6.36 20.02
CA GLY A 156 -5.85 7.21 21.01
C GLY A 156 -4.88 6.48 21.94
N ILE A 157 -4.55 5.22 21.67
CA ILE A 157 -3.60 4.42 22.45
C ILE A 157 -2.21 4.55 21.83
N THR A 158 -1.27 5.11 22.59
CA THR A 158 0.07 5.43 22.09
C THR A 158 1.20 4.54 22.62
N SER A 159 0.90 3.64 23.55
CA SER A 159 1.87 2.71 24.15
C SER A 159 1.25 1.33 24.47
N LEU A 160 2.08 0.33 24.73
CA LEU A 160 1.60 -1.02 25.08
C LEU A 160 1.00 -1.03 26.49
N GLU A 161 1.58 -0.24 27.39
CA GLU A 161 1.18 -0.05 28.77
C GLU A 161 -0.23 0.51 28.88
N GLU A 162 -0.62 1.42 27.99
CA GLU A 162 -1.98 1.96 27.91
C GLU A 162 -3.03 0.89 27.56
N THR A 163 -2.64 -0.25 26.96
CA THR A 163 -3.57 -1.35 26.68
C THR A 163 -3.93 -2.15 27.94
N VAL A 164 -3.13 -2.06 29.01
CA VAL A 164 -3.33 -2.80 30.26
C VAL A 164 -4.60 -2.36 30.98
N ILE A 165 -4.89 -1.06 30.93
CA ILE A 165 -6.04 -0.44 31.60
C ILE A 165 -7.35 -0.55 30.82
N LYS A 166 -7.30 -1.10 29.60
CA LYS A 166 -8.48 -1.28 28.74
C LYS A 166 -9.02 -2.70 28.85
N SER A 167 -10.34 -2.83 28.92
CA SER A 167 -11.00 -4.13 28.83
C SER A 167 -10.76 -4.77 27.46
N ASP A 168 -10.86 -6.10 27.38
CA ASP A 168 -10.79 -6.81 26.08
C ASP A 168 -11.90 -6.33 25.13
N PHE A 169 -13.04 -5.93 25.66
CA PHE A 169 -14.15 -5.37 24.91
C PHE A 169 -13.80 -4.00 24.30
N GLU A 170 -13.26 -3.06 25.08
CA GLU A 170 -12.81 -1.74 24.56
C GLU A 170 -11.72 -1.89 23.50
N LEU A 171 -10.72 -2.74 23.76
CA LEU A 171 -9.67 -3.02 22.78
C LEU A 171 -10.26 -3.65 21.51
N ALA A 172 -11.22 -4.57 21.64
CA ALA A 172 -11.90 -5.14 20.48
C ALA A 172 -12.58 -4.06 19.64
N GLN A 173 -13.26 -3.09 20.27
CA GLN A 173 -13.89 -1.98 19.56
C GLN A 173 -12.86 -1.13 18.81
N ILE A 174 -11.77 -0.74 19.46
CA ILE A 174 -10.69 0.06 18.85
C ILE A 174 -10.03 -0.67 17.69
N LEU A 175 -9.84 -1.99 17.82
CA LEU A 175 -9.16 -2.83 16.82
C LEU A 175 -10.04 -3.18 15.61
N GLN A 176 -11.23 -2.59 15.49
CA GLN A 176 -12.06 -2.73 14.32
C GLN A 176 -11.59 -1.79 13.21
N PRO A 177 -11.47 -2.27 11.96
CA PRO A 177 -11.14 -1.40 10.83
C PRO A 177 -12.12 -0.24 10.61
N SER A 178 -13.37 -0.38 11.09
CA SER A 178 -14.42 0.63 11.02
C SER A 178 -14.55 1.48 12.30
N PHE A 179 -13.64 1.34 13.27
CA PHE A 179 -13.66 2.15 14.48
C PHE A 179 -13.58 3.64 14.12
N GLY A 180 -14.50 4.44 14.66
CA GLY A 180 -14.63 5.88 14.35
C GLY A 180 -15.39 6.23 13.06
N LEU A 181 -15.88 5.24 12.29
CA LEU A 181 -16.74 5.48 11.13
C LEU A 181 -18.21 5.40 11.53
N ASN A 182 -18.92 6.53 11.44
CA ASN A 182 -20.35 6.63 11.77
C ASN A 182 -21.20 5.70 10.88
N GLY A 183 -22.12 4.94 11.50
CA GLY A 183 -23.16 4.17 10.80
C GLY A 183 -22.80 2.74 10.39
N ILE A 184 -21.58 2.24 10.66
CA ILE A 184 -21.19 0.87 10.34
C ILE A 184 -21.31 -0.01 11.59
N LYS A 185 -22.14 -1.07 11.52
CA LYS A 185 -22.23 -2.07 12.60
C LYS A 185 -20.86 -2.74 12.79
N LEU A 186 -20.36 -2.68 14.02
CA LEU A 186 -19.12 -3.29 14.44
C LEU A 186 -19.18 -4.83 14.23
N LEU A 187 -18.27 -5.40 13.45
CA LEU A 187 -18.21 -6.84 13.18
C LEU A 187 -17.26 -7.52 14.19
N PRO A 188 -17.60 -8.72 14.69
CA PRO A 188 -16.74 -9.48 15.61
C PRO A 188 -15.55 -10.10 14.85
N LEU A 189 -14.52 -9.30 14.57
CA LEU A 189 -13.26 -9.73 13.95
C LEU A 189 -12.05 -9.16 14.72
N THR A 190 -11.86 -9.62 15.96
CA THR A 190 -10.91 -9.02 16.92
C THR A 190 -10.06 -10.02 17.70
N ARG A 191 -10.40 -11.32 17.71
CA ARG A 191 -9.70 -12.33 18.53
C ARG A 191 -8.21 -12.45 18.23
N LYS A 192 -7.82 -12.41 16.94
CA LYS A 192 -6.41 -12.50 16.51
C LYS A 192 -5.58 -11.29 16.99
N ARG A 193 -6.13 -10.08 16.94
CA ARG A 193 -5.43 -8.84 17.36
C ARG A 193 -5.37 -8.70 18.87
N LEU A 194 -6.40 -9.16 19.59
CA LEU A 194 -6.35 -9.24 21.06
C LEU A 194 -5.30 -10.25 21.55
N LEU A 195 -5.20 -11.40 20.89
CA LEU A 195 -4.14 -12.38 21.19
C LEU A 195 -2.75 -11.80 20.92
N GLU A 196 -2.60 -11.02 19.86
CA GLU A 196 -1.37 -10.31 19.52
C GLU A 196 -0.97 -9.31 20.62
N ILE A 197 -1.91 -8.53 21.16
CA ILE A 197 -1.66 -7.63 22.30
C ILE A 197 -1.28 -8.40 23.56
N LYS A 198 -1.99 -9.50 23.87
CA LYS A 198 -1.67 -10.36 25.01
C LYS A 198 -0.27 -10.96 24.90
N PHE A 199 0.12 -11.39 23.69
CA PHE A 199 1.46 -11.89 23.42
C PHE A 199 2.52 -10.78 23.54
N ALA A 200 2.22 -9.58 23.05
CA ALA A 200 3.10 -8.42 23.17
C ALA A 200 3.34 -8.04 24.63
N LEU A 201 2.28 -7.98 25.45
CA LEU A 201 2.36 -7.72 26.89
C LEU A 201 3.21 -8.77 27.61
N LEU A 202 2.99 -10.05 27.30
CA LEU A 202 3.79 -11.15 27.83
C LEU A 202 5.27 -11.01 27.46
N LYS A 203 5.59 -10.69 26.20
CA LYS A 203 6.97 -10.49 25.73
C LYS A 203 7.65 -9.26 26.32
N ALA A 204 6.88 -8.22 26.62
CA ALA A 204 7.35 -7.02 27.29
C ALA A 204 7.48 -7.18 28.81
N GLY A 205 7.07 -8.33 29.38
CA GLY A 205 7.06 -8.53 30.84
C GLY A 205 6.01 -7.69 31.57
N ILE A 206 5.01 -7.17 30.85
CA ILE A 206 3.96 -6.33 31.38
C ILE A 206 2.79 -7.22 31.80
N HIS A 207 2.53 -7.28 33.11
CA HIS A 207 1.43 -8.07 33.63
C HIS A 207 0.10 -7.33 33.40
N ARG A 208 -0.84 -7.97 32.71
CA ARG A 208 -2.21 -7.47 32.59
C ARG A 208 -3.12 -8.20 33.58
N PRO A 209 -3.82 -7.49 34.48
CA PRO A 209 -4.78 -8.14 35.36
C PRO A 209 -5.87 -8.79 34.52
N CYS A 210 -6.38 -9.95 34.96
CA CYS A 210 -7.44 -10.65 34.25
C CYS A 210 -8.70 -9.78 34.31
N MET A 211 -9.10 -9.20 33.16
CA MET A 211 -10.30 -8.38 33.03
C MET A 211 -11.35 -9.21 32.27
N PRO A 212 -12.50 -9.55 32.87
CA PRO A 212 -13.56 -10.28 32.18
C PRO A 212 -14.11 -9.48 30.98
N LEU A 213 -14.60 -10.20 29.97
CA LEU A 213 -15.19 -9.66 28.74
C LEU A 213 -16.45 -8.84 28.99
#